data_AF-A0A1G3LUP0-F1
#
_entry.id   AF-A0A1G3LUP0-F1
#
_cell.length_a   1.000
_cell.length_b   1.000
_cell.length_c   1.000
_cell.angle_alpha   90.00
_cell.angle_beta   90.00
_cell.angle_gamma   90.00
#
_symmetry.space_group_name_H-M   'P 1'
#
loop_
_entity.id
_entity.type
_entity.pdbx_description
1 polymer ?
#
loop_
_entity_poly.entity_id
_entity_poly.type
_entity_poly.pdbx_seq_one_letter_code
_entity_poly.pdbx_strand_id
1 'polypeptide(L)'
;MHNLKLRQLLPITIRHEGGYYFINNTELDITEGGPSLEQAMREFADFFLEDYLNWRKAKDSELTGKAAAIRRKYLDLVEDPSA
;
A
#
# COMPACT_ATOMS: atom_id res chain seq x y z
N MET A 1 -9.64 -13.96 5.66
CA MET A 1 -9.41 -12.50 5.58
C MET A 1 -8.25 -12.16 6.49
N HIS A 2 -7.21 -11.52 5.96
CA HIS A 2 -6.13 -10.96 6.78
C HIS A 2 -6.48 -9.50 7.05
N ASN A 3 -6.78 -9.16 8.30
CA ASN A 3 -7.00 -7.77 8.68
C ASN A 3 -5.66 -7.20 9.13
N LEU A 4 -5.18 -6.16 8.44
CA LEU A 4 -4.02 -5.40 8.89
C LEU A 4 -4.49 -4.24 9.77
N LYS A 5 -3.76 -4.02 10.85
CA LYS A 5 -3.91 -2.82 11.67
C LYS A 5 -2.74 -1.91 11.38
N LEU A 6 -3.03 -0.65 11.03
CA LEU A 6 -2.00 0.35 10.80
C LEU A 6 -1.69 1.05 12.12
N ARG A 7 -0.40 1.26 12.40
CA ARG A 7 0.08 1.98 13.59
C ARG A 7 -0.22 3.48 13.51
N GLN A 8 -0.40 4.00 12.30
CA GLN A 8 -0.69 5.39 12.01
C GLN A 8 -1.61 5.50 10.78
N LEU A 9 -2.21 6.67 10.59
CA LEU A 9 -3.00 6.95 9.39
C LEU A 9 -2.11 6.96 8.15
N LEU A 10 -2.59 6.33 7.08
CA LEU A 10 -1.94 6.34 5.78
C LEU A 10 -2.50 7.50 4.94
N PRO A 11 -1.74 8.57 4.69
CA PRO A 11 -2.22 9.65 3.84
C PRO A 11 -2.41 9.15 2.40
N ILE A 12 -3.55 9.47 1.80
CA ILE A 12 -3.84 9.17 0.39
C ILE A 12 -4.31 10.42 -0.32
N THR A 13 -3.99 10.52 -1.61
CA THR A 13 -4.56 11.53 -2.50
C THR A 13 -5.55 10.87 -3.43
N ILE A 14 -6.74 11.45 -3.54
CA ILE A 14 -7.79 10.97 -4.44
C ILE A 14 -7.89 11.95 -5.61
N ARG A 15 -7.89 11.43 -6.84
CA ARG A 15 -8.11 12.21 -8.06
C ARG A 15 -9.28 11.60 -8.84
N HIS A 16 -10.03 12.44 -9.54
CA HIS A 16 -11.11 12.01 -10.43
C HIS A 16 -10.81 12.56 -11.83
N GLU A 17 -10.59 11.65 -12.78
CA GLU A 17 -10.19 11.98 -14.15
C GLU A 17 -10.83 10.99 -15.13
N GLY A 18 -11.41 11.51 -16.22
CA GLY A 18 -11.99 10.66 -17.27
C GLY A 18 -13.13 9.74 -16.81
N GLY A 19 -13.83 10.06 -15.72
CA GLY A 19 -14.87 9.20 -15.13
C GLY A 19 -14.33 8.09 -14.22
N TYR A 20 -13.04 8.10 -13.88
CA TYR A 20 -12.40 7.15 -12.99
C TYR A 20 -11.85 7.84 -11.74
N TYR A 21 -11.90 7.13 -10.62
CA TYR A 21 -11.27 7.52 -9.37
C TYR A 21 -9.92 6.86 -9.25
N PHE A 22 -8.91 7.62 -8.86
CA PHE A 22 -7.55 7.15 -8.60
C PHE A 22 -7.14 7.50 -7.19
N ILE A 23 -6.58 6.53 -6.48
CA ILE A 23 -6.05 6.67 -5.13
C ILE A 23 -4.54 6.47 -5.20
N ASN A 24 -3.80 7.45 -4.72
CA ASN A 24 -2.36 7.45 -4.74
C ASN A 24 -1.81 7.55 -3.30
N ASN A 25 -0.82 6.72 -3.00
CA ASN A 25 0.11 6.95 -1.89
C ASN A 25 1.53 7.09 -2.45
N THR A 26 2.05 8.32 -2.42
CA THR A 26 3.36 8.63 -3.01
C THR A 26 4.50 8.04 -2.19
N GLU A 27 4.32 7.86 -0.89
CA GLU A 27 5.36 7.34 -0.02
C GLU A 27 5.67 5.86 -0.26
N LEU A 28 4.64 5.08 -0.57
CA LEU A 28 4.70 3.65 -0.87
C LEU A 28 4.72 3.38 -2.38
N ASP A 29 4.66 4.42 -3.21
CA ASP A 29 4.66 4.31 -4.68
C ASP A 29 3.48 3.47 -5.21
N ILE A 30 2.29 3.63 -4.59
CA ILE A 30 1.06 2.91 -4.95
C ILE A 30 0.11 3.86 -5.69
N THR A 31 -0.48 3.39 -6.80
CA THR A 31 -1.60 4.07 -7.46
C THR A 31 -2.57 3.05 -8.00
N GLU A 32 -3.78 3.05 -7.46
CA GLU A 32 -4.87 2.16 -7.88
C GLU A 32 -6.11 2.98 -8.27
N GLY A 33 -7.01 2.41 -9.07
CA GLY A 33 -8.17 3.14 -9.54
C GLY A 33 -9.35 2.28 -9.98
N GLY A 34 -10.50 2.92 -10.15
CA GLY A 34 -11.74 2.26 -10.53
C GLY A 34 -12.82 3.23 -11.00
N PRO A 35 -13.89 2.72 -11.65
CA PRO A 35 -15.02 3.52 -12.14
C PRO A 35 -15.87 4.14 -11.01
N SER A 36 -15.66 3.73 -9.75
CA SER A 36 -16.27 4.35 -8.58
C SER A 36 -15.24 4.51 -7.46
N LEU A 37 -15.50 5.44 -6.54
CA LEU A 37 -14.65 5.63 -5.37
C LEU A 37 -14.55 4.36 -4.53
N GLU A 38 -15.66 3.63 -4.35
CA GLU A 38 -15.67 2.38 -3.59
C GLU A 38 -14.77 1.32 -4.23
N GLN A 39 -14.84 1.17 -5.56
CA GLN A 39 -13.99 0.23 -6.26
C GLN A 39 -12.52 0.64 -6.16
N ALA A 40 -12.19 1.91 -6.40
CA ALA A 40 -10.81 2.38 -6.26
C ALA A 40 -10.25 2.14 -4.85
N MET A 41 -11.05 2.39 -3.79
CA MET A 41 -10.65 2.12 -2.41
C MET A 41 -10.40 0.65 -2.14
N ARG A 42 -11.21 -0.24 -2.74
CA ARG A 42 -11.05 -1.69 -2.62
C ARG A 42 -9.78 -2.16 -3.32
N GLU A 43 -9.56 -1.77 -4.57
CA GLU A 43 -8.35 -2.12 -5.32
C GLU A 43 -7.09 -1.62 -4.60
N PHE A 44 -7.11 -0.38 -4.07
CA PHE A 44 -6.01 0.16 -3.27
C PHE A 44 -5.73 -0.66 -2.01
N ALA A 45 -6.78 -1.05 -1.27
CA ALA A 45 -6.63 -1.83 -0.05
C ALA A 45 -6.11 -3.27 -0.33
N ASP A 46 -6.60 -3.89 -1.40
CA ASP A 46 -6.19 -5.24 -1.81
C ASP A 46 -4.73 -5.23 -2.28
N PHE A 47 -4.35 -4.27 -3.13
CA PHE A 47 -2.96 -4.09 -3.55
C PHE A 47 -2.03 -3.81 -2.37
N PHE A 48 -2.40 -2.90 -1.46
CA PHE A 48 -1.61 -2.59 -0.27
C PHE A 48 -1.34 -3.84 0.58
N LEU A 49 -2.36 -4.68 0.79
CA LEU A 49 -2.23 -5.91 1.55
C LEU A 49 -1.28 -6.89 0.84
N GLU A 50 -1.45 -7.11 -0.45
CA GLU A 50 -0.60 -8.01 -1.22
C GLU A 50 0.85 -7.54 -1.21
N ASP A 51 1.08 -6.25 -1.49
CA ASP A 51 2.41 -5.67 -1.55
C ASP A 51 3.10 -5.71 -0.18
N TYR A 52 2.38 -5.41 0.92
CA TYR A 52 2.89 -5.60 2.28
C TYR A 52 3.35 -7.05 2.54
N LEU A 53 2.54 -8.04 2.16
CA LEU A 53 2.87 -9.46 2.34
C LEU A 53 4.09 -9.88 1.51
N ASN A 54 4.26 -9.28 0.33
CA ASN A 54 5.45 -9.48 -0.52
C ASN A 54 6.69 -8.86 0.13
N TRP A 55 6.61 -7.62 0.61
CA TRP A 55 7.71 -6.93 1.29
C TRP A 55 8.14 -7.64 2.58
N ARG A 56 7.20 -8.25 3.32
CA ARG A 56 7.52 -9.06 4.51
C ARG A 56 8.40 -10.27 4.18
N LYS A 57 8.23 -10.85 2.98
CA LYS A 57 8.98 -12.04 2.52
C LYS A 57 10.25 -11.71 1.73
N ALA A 58 10.39 -10.48 1.27
CA ALA A 58 11.52 -10.04 0.46
C ALA A 58 12.86 -10.12 1.24
N LYS A 59 13.93 -10.53 0.56
CA LYS A 59 15.28 -10.62 1.11
C LYS A 59 16.07 -9.33 0.86
N ASP A 60 16.74 -8.82 1.89
CA ASP A 60 17.47 -7.54 1.82
C ASP A 60 18.56 -7.51 0.73
N SER A 61 19.20 -8.65 0.45
CA SER A 61 20.26 -8.78 -0.56
C SER A 61 19.79 -8.53 -1.99
N GLU A 62 18.48 -8.55 -2.23
CA GLU A 62 17.88 -8.42 -3.56
C GLU A 62 17.29 -7.02 -3.79
N LEU A 63 17.37 -6.13 -2.80
CA LEU A 63 16.71 -4.82 -2.83
C LEU A 63 17.65 -3.70 -3.25
N THR A 64 17.17 -2.87 -4.18
CA THR A 64 17.77 -1.56 -4.43
C THR A 64 17.54 -0.63 -3.23
N GLY A 65 18.29 0.47 -3.12
CA GLY A 65 18.10 1.44 -2.03
C GLY A 65 16.67 2.00 -1.95
N LYS A 66 16.02 2.24 -3.10
CA LYS A 66 14.62 2.69 -3.16
C LYS A 66 13.67 1.60 -2.63
N ALA A 67 13.86 0.35 -3.06
CA ALA A 67 13.05 -0.78 -2.63
C ALA A 67 13.18 -1.05 -1.11
N ALA A 68 14.40 -0.98 -0.57
CA ALA A 68 14.63 -1.12 0.86
C ALA A 68 13.94 0.00 1.68
N ALA A 69 13.90 1.23 1.17
CA ALA A 69 13.19 2.33 1.80
C ALA A 69 11.66 2.10 1.82
N ILE A 70 11.08 1.66 0.70
CA ILE A 70 9.65 1.31 0.62
C ILE A 70 9.31 0.18 1.59
N ARG A 71 10.11 -0.90 1.60
CA ARG A 71 9.95 -2.01 2.55
C ARG A 71 9.93 -1.53 3.99
N ARG A 72 10.86 -0.65 4.36
CA ARG A 72 10.91 -0.11 5.72
C ARG A 72 9.63 0.64 6.09
N LYS A 73 9.12 1.48 5.19
CA LYS A 73 7.85 2.18 5.41
C LYS A 73 6.68 1.22 5.64
N TYR A 74 6.59 0.14 4.88
CA TYR A 74 5.57 -0.89 5.09
C TYR A 74 5.67 -1.54 6.48
N LEU A 75 6.86 -1.96 6.88
CA LEU A 75 7.09 -2.62 8.16
C LEU A 75 6.89 -1.67 9.36
N ASP A 76 7.20 -0.39 9.20
CA ASP A 76 6.97 0.64 10.21
C ASP A 76 5.49 1.05 10.31
N LEU A 77 4.74 0.95 9.21
CA LEU A 77 3.33 1.35 9.14
C LEU A 77 2.38 0.29 9.72
N VAL A 78 2.69 -0.99 9.52
CA VAL A 78 1.80 -2.10 9.90
C VAL A 78 2.14 -2.62 11.30
N GLU A 79 1.12 -2.83 12.11
CA GLU A 79 1.25 -3.54 13.37
C GLU A 79 1.39 -5.03 13.06
N ASP A 80 2.55 -5.62 13.33
CA ASP A 80 2.78 -7.04 13.02
C ASP A 80 1.79 -7.89 13.82
N PRO A 81 0.87 -8.60 13.16
CA PRO A 81 -0.12 -9.43 13.86
C PRO A 81 0.51 -10.68 14.50
N SER A 82 1.83 -10.90 14.34
CA SER A 82 2.60 -12.01 14.90
C SER A 82 3.47 -11.62 16.12
N ALA A 83 3.43 -10.37 16.57
CA ALA A 83 4.20 -9.88 17.72
C ALA A 83 3.44 -10.00 19.05
#